data_AF-A0A962PJA0-F1
#
_entry.id   AF-A0A962PJA0-F1
#
_cell.length_a   1.000
_cell.length_b   1.000
_cell.length_c   1.000
_cell.angle_alpha   90.00
_cell.angle_beta   90.00
_cell.angle_gamma   90.00
#
_symmetry.space_group_name_H-M   'P 1'
#
loop_
_entity.id
_entity.type
_entity.pdbx_description
1 polymer ?
#
loop_
_entity_poly.entity_id
_entity_poly.type
_entity_poly.pdbx_seq_one_letter_code
_entity_poly.pdbx_strand_id
1 'polypeptide(L)'
;MSVERSSVRTDATGRMIRDWDKEYQIPVPKRKLTTGIEPPAYRRDVFKGERRTEWDDWSRILQFDKSLSSAEKKAFRDIFAAEGGMKKAPGGSAVAGILQDTLDKLILKEKLNDLVSRKGKVIDTEDLDFHDVKDIYKGFFNQIFEGPAKTYNAKNPKRTIQGYQILSLIGDDKVSSSVADILFREGPAKGTEIIQKAIKLSDPTKDTGKGAAFGTMTLQALQEISKEPEKVKNFLEFSANARRSDEKARNDYFRFRGGE
;
A
#
# COMPACT_ATOMS: atom_id res chain seq x y z
N MET A 1 21.48 28.26 -33.66
CA MET A 1 20.99 27.11 -32.87
C MET A 1 19.53 26.94 -33.20
N SER A 2 19.21 25.96 -34.03
CA SER A 2 17.84 25.67 -34.44
C SER A 2 17.18 24.77 -33.41
N VAL A 3 16.05 25.20 -32.86
CA VAL A 3 15.24 24.38 -31.94
C VAL A 3 14.44 23.41 -32.80
N GLU A 4 14.77 22.12 -32.75
CA GLU A 4 13.94 21.07 -33.34
C GLU A 4 12.57 21.05 -32.65
N ARG A 5 11.51 21.27 -33.44
CA ARG A 5 10.13 21.08 -32.98
C ARG A 5 9.84 19.59 -32.92
N SER A 6 9.52 19.08 -31.73
CA SER A 6 8.99 17.73 -31.56
C SER A 6 7.68 17.58 -32.35
N SER A 7 7.65 16.64 -33.29
CA SER A 7 6.46 16.36 -34.10
C SER A 7 5.44 15.58 -33.27
N VAL A 8 4.30 16.19 -32.96
CA VAL A 8 3.16 15.51 -32.33
C VAL A 8 2.55 14.54 -33.34
N ARG A 9 2.44 13.25 -32.98
CA ARG A 9 1.71 12.24 -33.77
C ARG A 9 0.41 11.87 -33.06
N THR A 10 -0.64 11.63 -33.83
CA THR A 10 -1.94 11.13 -33.34
C THR A 10 -2.21 9.74 -33.94
N ASP A 11 -2.96 8.90 -33.21
CA ASP A 11 -3.42 7.60 -33.71
C ASP A 11 -4.66 7.74 -34.61
N ALA A 12 -5.13 6.59 -35.14
CA ALA A 12 -6.31 6.51 -36.00
C ALA A 12 -7.62 6.95 -35.31
N THR A 13 -7.62 7.15 -34.00
CA THR A 13 -8.74 7.67 -33.20
C THR A 13 -8.59 9.14 -32.83
N GLY A 14 -7.50 9.80 -33.27
CA GLY A 14 -7.21 11.20 -32.96
C GLY A 14 -6.57 11.41 -31.59
N ARG A 15 -6.19 10.35 -30.86
CA ARG A 15 -5.47 10.48 -29.60
C ARG A 15 -4.01 10.80 -29.86
N MET A 16 -3.45 11.75 -29.12
CA MET A 16 -2.01 12.04 -29.19
C MET A 16 -1.20 10.82 -28.72
N ILE A 17 -0.42 10.25 -29.63
CA ILE A 17 0.59 9.24 -29.30
C ILE A 17 1.79 10.01 -28.77
N ARG A 18 2.03 9.92 -27.46
CA ARG A 18 3.24 10.49 -26.87
C ARG A 18 4.40 9.51 -27.10
N ASP A 19 5.54 10.01 -27.60
CA ASP A 19 6.74 9.19 -27.87
C ASP A 19 7.29 8.45 -26.62
N TRP A 20 6.83 8.81 -25.42
CA TRP A 20 7.17 8.17 -24.14
C TRP A 20 6.68 6.73 -23.99
N ASP A 21 5.72 6.27 -24.81
CA ASP A 21 5.30 4.87 -24.79
C ASP A 21 6.44 3.91 -25.16
N LYS A 22 7.52 4.38 -25.80
CA LYS A 22 8.65 3.53 -26.18
C LYS A 22 9.66 3.29 -25.05
N GLU A 23 9.79 4.21 -24.10
CA GLU A 23 10.84 4.11 -23.06
C GLU A 23 10.45 3.17 -21.89
N TYR A 24 9.15 2.90 -21.74
CA TYR A 24 8.60 1.96 -20.76
C TYR A 24 7.89 0.75 -21.39
N GLN A 25 7.98 0.57 -22.71
CA GLN A 25 7.60 -0.68 -23.38
C GLN A 25 8.64 -1.76 -23.07
N ILE A 26 8.60 -2.29 -21.84
CA ILE A 26 9.06 -3.65 -21.61
C ILE A 26 8.20 -4.50 -22.55
N PRO A 27 8.76 -5.22 -23.54
CA PRO A 27 7.97 -6.07 -24.42
C PRO A 27 7.26 -7.08 -23.52
N VAL A 28 5.95 -6.90 -23.32
CA VAL A 28 5.13 -7.86 -22.58
C VAL A 28 5.09 -9.09 -23.47
N PRO A 29 5.70 -10.22 -23.07
CA PRO A 29 5.64 -11.43 -23.87
C PRO A 29 4.16 -11.78 -24.07
N LYS A 30 3.74 -12.14 -25.28
CA LYS A 30 2.35 -12.54 -25.60
C LYS A 30 1.85 -13.77 -24.82
N ARG A 31 2.69 -14.38 -23.97
CA ARG A 31 2.24 -15.36 -22.97
C ARG A 31 1.75 -14.59 -21.75
N LYS A 32 0.51 -14.85 -21.31
CA LYS A 32 0.03 -14.49 -19.97
C LYS A 32 1.03 -15.03 -18.95
N LEU A 33 1.99 -14.20 -18.55
CA LEU A 33 2.95 -14.51 -17.51
C LEU A 33 2.22 -14.33 -16.19
N THR A 34 1.65 -15.41 -15.69
CA THR A 34 1.12 -15.45 -14.32
C THR A 34 2.31 -15.30 -13.37
N THR A 35 2.21 -14.40 -12.39
CA THR A 35 3.26 -14.21 -11.38
C THR A 35 3.42 -15.43 -10.46
N GLY A 36 2.47 -16.36 -10.49
CA GLY A 36 2.36 -17.47 -9.54
C GLY A 36 1.91 -17.03 -8.14
N ILE A 37 1.64 -15.73 -7.93
CA ILE A 37 1.16 -15.18 -6.67
C ILE A 37 -0.36 -15.26 -6.66
N GLU A 38 -0.92 -16.05 -5.77
CA GLU A 38 -2.38 -16.17 -5.62
C GLU A 38 -2.97 -14.99 -4.80
N PRO A 39 -4.22 -14.57 -5.10
CA PRO A 39 -4.97 -13.69 -4.21
C PRO A 39 -5.14 -14.33 -2.82
N PRO A 40 -5.30 -13.50 -1.76
CA PRO A 40 -5.72 -13.97 -0.45
C PRO A 40 -6.95 -14.89 -0.55
N ALA A 41 -6.96 -16.00 0.19
CA ALA A 41 -8.00 -17.03 0.08
C ALA A 41 -9.43 -16.45 0.13
N TYR A 42 -9.70 -15.53 1.06
CA TYR A 42 -10.99 -14.88 1.24
C TYR A 42 -11.40 -13.91 0.09
N ARG A 43 -10.48 -13.61 -0.83
CA ARG A 43 -10.70 -12.74 -2.00
C ARG A 43 -10.48 -13.45 -3.33
N ARG A 44 -10.18 -14.75 -3.36
CA ARG A 44 -9.98 -15.50 -4.62
C ARG A 44 -11.18 -15.36 -5.57
N ASP A 45 -12.40 -15.37 -5.03
CA ASP A 45 -13.63 -15.17 -5.82
C ASP A 45 -13.76 -13.80 -6.46
N VAL A 46 -13.10 -12.77 -5.91
CA VAL A 46 -13.12 -11.40 -6.45
C VAL A 46 -12.26 -11.30 -7.71
N PHE A 47 -11.19 -12.10 -7.80
CA PHE A 47 -10.18 -12.07 -8.86
C PHE A 47 -10.21 -13.32 -9.74
N LYS A 48 -11.40 -13.91 -9.94
CA LYS A 48 -11.61 -15.02 -10.89
C LYS A 48 -12.02 -14.52 -12.28
N GLY A 49 -11.91 -15.40 -13.28
CA GLY A 49 -12.28 -15.11 -14.66
C GLY A 49 -11.44 -13.97 -15.25
N GLU A 50 -12.08 -13.00 -15.88
CA GLU A 50 -11.41 -11.86 -16.52
C GLU A 50 -10.61 -11.00 -15.53
N ARG A 51 -11.06 -10.95 -14.27
CA ARG A 51 -10.42 -10.20 -13.19
C ARG A 51 -9.15 -10.87 -12.64
N ARG A 52 -8.82 -12.08 -13.10
CA ARG A 52 -7.54 -12.70 -12.77
C ARG A 52 -6.36 -11.90 -13.33
N THR A 53 -6.53 -11.37 -14.55
CA THR A 53 -5.50 -10.54 -15.21
C THR A 53 -5.19 -9.29 -14.38
N GLU A 54 -6.20 -8.67 -13.79
CA GLU A 54 -6.06 -7.50 -12.90
C GLU A 54 -5.15 -7.81 -11.71
N TRP A 55 -5.35 -8.96 -11.06
CA TRP A 55 -4.51 -9.41 -9.95
C TRP A 55 -3.07 -9.72 -10.38
N ASP A 56 -2.92 -10.40 -11.52
CA ASP A 56 -1.60 -10.75 -12.06
C ASP A 56 -0.80 -9.49 -12.45
N ASP A 57 -1.46 -8.49 -13.04
CA ASP A 57 -0.87 -7.22 -13.43
C ASP A 57 -0.43 -6.40 -12.21
N TRP A 58 -1.29 -6.28 -11.20
CA TRP A 58 -0.95 -5.64 -9.94
C TRP A 58 0.22 -6.34 -9.23
N SER A 59 0.16 -7.67 -9.13
CA SER A 59 1.21 -8.48 -8.51
C SER A 59 2.55 -8.32 -9.23
N ARG A 60 2.53 -8.23 -10.56
CA ARG A 60 3.70 -8.04 -11.41
C ARG A 60 4.35 -6.68 -11.19
N ILE A 61 3.55 -5.61 -11.15
CA ILE A 61 4.04 -4.25 -10.85
C ILE A 61 4.77 -4.21 -9.51
N LEU A 62 4.19 -4.83 -8.48
CA LEU A 62 4.83 -4.90 -7.17
C LEU A 62 6.06 -5.81 -7.18
N GLN A 63 6.01 -6.97 -7.84
CA GLN A 63 7.13 -7.92 -7.91
C GLN A 63 8.39 -7.26 -8.48
N PHE A 64 8.27 -6.51 -9.57
CA PHE A 64 9.39 -5.88 -10.26
C PHE A 64 9.79 -4.50 -9.71
N ASP A 65 9.02 -3.93 -8.79
CA ASP A 65 9.43 -2.71 -8.10
C ASP A 65 10.56 -3.00 -7.11
N LYS A 66 11.77 -2.54 -7.43
CA LYS A 66 12.97 -2.70 -6.59
C LYS A 66 13.02 -1.74 -5.41
N SER A 67 12.20 -0.68 -5.42
CA SER A 67 12.09 0.24 -4.28
C SER A 67 11.30 -0.37 -3.11
N LEU A 68 10.52 -1.44 -3.39
CA LEU A 68 9.71 -2.11 -2.40
C LEU A 68 10.40 -3.37 -1.82
N SER A 69 10.29 -3.57 -0.52
CA SER A 69 10.66 -4.83 0.16
C SER A 69 9.59 -5.92 0.01
N SER A 70 9.86 -7.13 0.51
CA SER A 70 8.84 -8.18 0.64
C SER A 70 7.64 -7.73 1.49
N ALA A 71 7.91 -7.12 2.66
CA ALA A 71 6.89 -6.64 3.60
C ALA A 71 5.96 -5.61 2.95
N GLU A 72 6.53 -4.65 2.22
CA GLU A 72 5.79 -3.59 1.54
C GLU A 72 4.97 -4.14 0.38
N LYS A 73 5.57 -4.99 -0.47
CA LYS A 73 4.86 -5.66 -1.57
C LYS A 73 3.68 -6.47 -1.06
N LYS A 74 3.86 -7.16 0.06
CA LYS A 74 2.82 -7.96 0.68
C LYS A 74 1.72 -7.08 1.27
N ALA A 75 2.06 -6.03 2.00
CA ALA A 75 1.10 -5.06 2.53
C ALA A 75 0.24 -4.45 1.41
N PHE A 76 0.86 -4.03 0.30
CA PHE A 76 0.15 -3.41 -0.82
C PHE A 76 -0.73 -4.42 -1.56
N ARG A 77 -0.29 -5.67 -1.72
CA ARG A 77 -1.13 -6.77 -2.24
C ARG A 77 -2.35 -7.03 -1.35
N ASP A 78 -2.14 -7.09 -0.04
CA ASP A 78 -3.19 -7.40 0.91
C ASP A 78 -4.23 -6.28 0.97
N ILE A 79 -3.82 -5.00 0.93
CA ILE A 79 -4.75 -3.85 0.83
C ILE A 79 -5.51 -3.90 -0.50
N PHE A 80 -4.82 -4.03 -1.63
CA PHE A 80 -5.47 -4.08 -2.95
C PHE A 80 -6.51 -5.20 -3.04
N ALA A 81 -6.19 -6.38 -2.51
CA ALA A 81 -7.15 -7.49 -2.41
C ALA A 81 -8.32 -7.15 -1.51
N ALA A 82 -8.05 -6.57 -0.33
CA ALA A 82 -9.07 -6.23 0.65
C ALA A 82 -10.07 -5.20 0.12
N GLU A 83 -9.59 -4.23 -0.66
CA GLU A 83 -10.41 -3.17 -1.27
C GLU A 83 -11.06 -3.62 -2.60
N GLY A 84 -10.83 -4.86 -3.02
CA GLY A 84 -11.48 -5.45 -4.18
C GLY A 84 -10.89 -5.04 -5.53
N GLY A 85 -9.69 -4.48 -5.54
CA GLY A 85 -8.92 -4.10 -6.72
C GLY A 85 -9.38 -2.80 -7.41
N MET A 86 -9.20 -2.70 -8.72
CA MET A 86 -9.53 -1.52 -9.54
C MET A 86 -11.04 -1.32 -9.76
N LYS A 87 -11.87 -2.25 -9.29
CA LYS A 87 -13.32 -2.15 -9.47
C LYS A 87 -13.86 -0.98 -8.65
N LYS A 88 -14.58 -0.06 -9.31
CA LYS A 88 -15.30 1.02 -8.64
C LYS A 88 -16.34 0.47 -7.66
N ALA A 89 -16.45 1.12 -6.51
CA ALA A 89 -17.59 0.90 -5.61
C ALA A 89 -18.89 1.33 -6.33
N PRO A 90 -19.98 0.54 -6.29
CA PRO A 90 -21.26 0.96 -6.86
C PRO A 90 -21.73 2.30 -6.24
N GLY A 91 -21.86 3.33 -7.06
CA GLY A 91 -22.24 4.68 -6.61
C GLY A 91 -21.14 5.48 -5.90
N GLY A 92 -19.89 5.02 -5.90
CA GLY A 92 -18.75 5.72 -5.30
C GLY A 92 -17.65 6.03 -6.31
N SER A 93 -16.82 7.01 -5.99
CA SER A 93 -15.60 7.36 -6.73
C SER A 93 -14.36 6.59 -6.27
N ALA A 94 -14.48 5.67 -5.31
CA ALA A 94 -13.31 4.91 -4.84
C ALA A 94 -12.81 3.89 -5.87
N VAL A 95 -11.50 3.89 -6.11
CA VAL A 95 -10.75 2.87 -6.88
C VAL A 95 -9.64 2.31 -6.00
N ALA A 96 -9.56 0.98 -5.87
CA ALA A 96 -8.60 0.32 -4.96
C ALA A 96 -8.64 0.88 -3.51
N GLY A 97 -9.84 1.25 -3.05
CA GLY A 97 -10.05 1.88 -1.73
C GLY A 97 -9.54 3.32 -1.61
N ILE A 98 -9.06 3.93 -2.69
CA ILE A 98 -8.64 5.33 -2.75
C ILE A 98 -9.83 6.20 -3.11
N LEU A 99 -10.30 7.01 -2.16
CA LEU A 99 -11.29 8.06 -2.38
C LEU A 99 -10.65 9.29 -3.05
N GLN A 100 -11.44 10.06 -3.81
CA GLN A 100 -10.99 11.33 -4.40
C GLN A 100 -10.42 12.28 -3.33
N ASP A 101 -11.11 12.42 -2.20
CA ASP A 101 -10.62 13.18 -1.04
C ASP A 101 -9.23 12.76 -0.56
N THR A 102 -8.91 11.46 -0.59
CA THR A 102 -7.60 10.94 -0.18
C THR A 102 -6.54 11.34 -1.21
N LEU A 103 -6.86 11.19 -2.50
CA LEU A 103 -5.98 11.61 -3.60
C LEU A 103 -5.67 13.11 -3.51
N ASP A 104 -6.70 13.94 -3.40
CA ASP A 104 -6.58 15.40 -3.33
C ASP A 104 -5.77 15.85 -2.12
N LYS A 105 -6.00 15.24 -0.95
CA LYS A 105 -5.22 15.53 0.27
C LYS A 105 -3.75 15.18 0.10
N LEU A 106 -3.42 14.09 -0.57
CA LEU A 106 -2.03 13.69 -0.81
C LEU A 106 -1.34 14.59 -1.84
N ILE A 107 -2.06 15.01 -2.89
CA ILE A 107 -1.58 16.03 -3.84
C ILE A 107 -1.31 17.34 -3.12
N LEU A 108 -2.25 17.83 -2.32
CA LEU A 108 -2.13 19.09 -1.57
C LEU A 108 -0.94 19.08 -0.60
N LYS A 109 -0.63 17.92 -0.02
CA LYS A 109 0.51 17.71 0.90
C LYS A 109 1.82 17.37 0.18
N GLU A 110 1.87 17.50 -1.15
CA GLU A 110 3.04 17.25 -1.98
C GLU A 110 3.61 15.82 -1.82
N LYS A 111 2.75 14.85 -1.46
CA LYS A 111 3.14 13.45 -1.30
C LYS A 111 3.16 12.68 -2.62
N LEU A 112 2.67 13.30 -3.70
CA LEU A 112 2.47 12.70 -5.02
C LEU A 112 3.06 13.56 -6.16
N ASN A 113 4.17 14.25 -5.90
CA ASN A 113 4.78 15.17 -6.89
C ASN A 113 5.13 14.49 -8.22
N ASP A 114 5.60 13.24 -8.18
CA ASP A 114 5.91 12.49 -9.40
C ASP A 114 4.65 12.20 -10.22
N LEU A 115 3.57 11.79 -9.56
CA LEU A 115 2.26 11.56 -10.19
C LEU A 115 1.72 12.86 -10.80
N VAL A 116 1.78 13.96 -10.04
CA VAL A 116 1.34 15.29 -10.51
C VAL A 116 2.16 15.76 -11.71
N SER A 117 3.46 15.47 -11.72
CA SER A 117 4.33 15.79 -12.86
C SER A 117 3.97 14.98 -14.10
N ARG A 118 3.50 13.73 -13.94
CA ARG A 118 3.06 12.86 -15.04
C ARG A 118 1.66 13.20 -15.57
N LYS A 119 0.71 13.51 -14.68
CA LYS A 119 -0.73 13.60 -15.00
C LYS A 119 -1.35 15.00 -14.84
N GLY A 120 -0.64 15.94 -14.22
CA GLY A 120 -1.17 17.26 -13.86
C GLY A 120 -1.75 17.30 -12.45
N LYS A 121 -2.28 18.46 -12.04
CA LYS A 121 -2.80 18.69 -10.67
C LYS A 121 -4.23 18.22 -10.45
N VAL A 122 -4.99 18.05 -11.52
CA VAL A 122 -6.37 17.56 -11.48
C VAL A 122 -6.33 16.13 -11.98
N ILE A 123 -6.49 15.18 -11.07
CA ILE A 123 -6.44 13.74 -11.34
C ILE A 123 -7.71 13.13 -10.74
N ASP A 124 -8.52 12.50 -11.56
CA ASP A 124 -9.65 11.73 -11.07
C ASP A 124 -9.18 10.33 -10.65
N THR A 125 -9.69 9.85 -9.52
CA THR A 125 -9.60 8.44 -9.12
C THR A 125 -9.98 7.45 -10.22
N GLU A 126 -10.88 7.83 -11.13
CA GLU A 126 -11.30 7.00 -12.26
C GLU A 126 -10.21 6.80 -13.33
N ASP A 127 -9.26 7.74 -13.42
CA ASP A 127 -8.18 7.73 -14.40
C ASP A 127 -6.91 7.05 -13.85
N LEU A 128 -6.97 6.46 -12.65
CA LEU A 128 -5.82 5.80 -12.03
C LEU A 128 -5.51 4.48 -12.72
N ASP A 129 -4.23 4.29 -13.03
CA ASP A 129 -3.70 2.97 -13.39
C ASP A 129 -3.03 2.31 -12.17
N PHE A 130 -2.55 1.08 -12.35
CA PHE A 130 -1.89 0.34 -11.28
C PHE A 130 -0.60 1.02 -10.78
N HIS A 131 0.15 1.73 -11.63
CA HIS A 131 1.35 2.44 -11.19
C HIS A 131 0.96 3.61 -10.29
N ASP A 132 -0.11 4.32 -10.63
CA ASP A 132 -0.61 5.42 -9.82
C ASP A 132 -1.16 4.94 -8.47
N VAL A 133 -1.92 3.84 -8.44
CA VAL A 133 -2.42 3.24 -7.19
C VAL A 133 -1.25 2.89 -6.26
N LYS A 134 -0.18 2.29 -6.80
CA LYS A 134 1.03 1.99 -6.03
C LYS A 134 1.69 3.28 -5.50
N ASP A 135 1.83 4.31 -6.33
CA ASP A 135 2.42 5.58 -5.92
C ASP A 135 1.56 6.28 -4.85
N ILE A 136 0.24 6.18 -4.94
CA ILE A 136 -0.70 6.68 -3.94
C ILE A 136 -0.56 5.92 -2.61
N TYR A 137 -0.43 4.59 -2.63
CA TYR A 137 -0.14 3.82 -1.41
C TYR A 137 1.18 4.26 -0.78
N LYS A 138 2.24 4.46 -1.58
CA LYS A 138 3.52 4.99 -1.08
C LYS A 138 3.33 6.38 -0.46
N GLY A 139 2.62 7.28 -1.13
CA GLY A 139 2.31 8.63 -0.64
C GLY A 139 1.52 8.63 0.68
N PHE A 140 0.51 7.76 0.78
CA PHE A 140 -0.30 7.56 1.98
C PHE A 140 0.57 7.15 3.17
N PHE A 141 1.39 6.09 3.03
CA PHE A 141 2.26 5.66 4.11
C PHE A 141 3.44 6.61 4.37
N ASN A 142 3.90 7.36 3.35
CA ASN A 142 4.84 8.45 3.53
C ASN A 142 4.30 9.55 4.45
N GLN A 143 3.01 9.86 4.34
CA GLN A 143 2.35 10.81 5.24
C GLN A 143 2.22 10.23 6.66
N ILE A 144 1.75 9.00 6.79
CA ILE A 144 1.50 8.39 8.12
C ILE A 144 2.79 8.23 8.90
N PHE A 145 3.84 7.72 8.25
CA PHE A 145 5.09 7.35 8.91
C PHE A 145 6.17 8.44 8.80
N GLU A 146 5.77 9.69 8.53
CA GLU A 146 6.72 10.80 8.38
C GLU A 146 7.59 11.00 9.63
N GLY A 147 7.00 10.94 10.82
CA GLY A 147 7.72 11.09 12.10
C GLY A 147 8.76 9.99 12.34
N PRO A 148 8.39 8.69 12.30
CA PRO A 148 9.33 7.59 12.41
C PRO A 148 10.44 7.62 11.34
N ALA A 149 10.11 7.93 10.09
CA ALA A 149 11.10 8.03 9.01
C ALA A 149 12.11 9.17 9.25
N LYS A 150 11.64 10.36 9.62
CA LYS A 150 12.52 11.48 10.02
C LYS A 150 13.45 11.07 11.17
N THR A 151 12.90 10.42 12.19
CA THR A 151 13.69 9.94 13.34
C THR A 151 14.76 8.92 12.92
N TYR A 152 14.39 7.98 12.05
CA TYR A 152 15.32 6.98 11.53
C TYR A 152 16.46 7.63 10.74
N ASN A 153 16.12 8.55 9.82
CA ASN A 153 17.08 9.24 8.97
C ASN A 153 18.06 10.09 9.78
N ALA A 154 17.58 10.79 10.81
CA ALA A 154 18.42 11.56 11.72
C ALA A 154 19.47 10.69 12.43
N LYS A 155 19.11 9.44 12.79
CA LYS A 155 20.01 8.46 13.40
C LYS A 155 20.91 7.75 12.39
N ASN A 156 20.57 7.76 11.11
CA ASN A 156 21.25 7.02 10.05
C ASN A 156 21.51 7.92 8.83
N PRO A 157 22.37 8.96 8.94
CA PRO A 157 22.52 9.97 7.88
C PRO A 157 23.05 9.42 6.55
N LYS A 158 23.66 8.23 6.56
CA LYS A 158 24.13 7.53 5.35
C LYS A 158 23.04 6.73 4.63
N ARG A 159 21.86 6.59 5.23
CA ARG A 159 20.74 5.80 4.70
C ARG A 159 19.42 6.53 4.94
N THR A 160 18.96 7.22 3.92
CA THR A 160 17.65 7.85 3.92
C THR A 160 16.58 6.84 3.52
N ILE A 161 15.52 6.76 4.32
CA ILE A 161 14.31 6.02 4.01
C ILE A 161 13.12 6.97 3.90
N GLN A 162 12.11 6.52 3.16
CA GLN A 162 10.79 7.14 3.08
C GLN A 162 9.83 6.52 4.10
N GLY A 163 8.69 7.16 4.35
CA GLY A 163 7.71 6.67 5.33
C GLY A 163 7.13 5.31 4.98
N TYR A 164 6.79 5.00 3.72
CA TYR A 164 6.33 3.66 3.35
C TYR A 164 7.34 2.56 3.71
N GLN A 165 8.63 2.91 3.79
CA GLN A 165 9.70 1.96 4.13
C GLN A 165 9.75 1.59 5.61
N ILE A 166 8.97 2.27 6.46
CA ILE A 166 8.79 1.91 7.86
C ILE A 166 8.09 0.56 8.01
N LEU A 167 7.25 0.16 7.04
CA LEU A 167 6.63 -1.18 7.03
C LEU A 167 7.68 -2.29 7.03
N SER A 168 8.80 -2.10 6.32
CA SER A 168 9.92 -3.05 6.33
C SER A 168 10.67 -3.11 7.65
N LEU A 169 10.69 -1.99 8.39
CA LEU A 169 11.42 -1.93 9.64
C LEU A 169 10.73 -2.69 10.77
N ILE A 170 9.44 -3.00 10.65
CA ILE A 170 8.67 -3.75 11.66
C ILE A 170 9.28 -5.14 11.91
N GLY A 171 9.75 -5.82 10.86
CA GLY A 171 10.52 -7.07 10.98
C GLY A 171 9.73 -8.37 10.79
N ASP A 172 8.39 -8.32 10.75
CA ASP A 172 7.54 -9.47 10.38
C ASP A 172 6.51 -9.06 9.30
N ASP A 173 6.53 -9.77 8.18
CA ASP A 173 5.69 -9.51 7.00
C ASP A 173 4.18 -9.61 7.28
N LYS A 174 3.75 -10.41 8.28
CA LYS A 174 2.34 -10.53 8.68
C LYS A 174 1.94 -9.33 9.53
N VAL A 175 2.77 -8.96 10.51
CA VAL A 175 2.58 -7.77 11.34
C VAL A 175 2.56 -6.51 10.47
N SER A 176 3.55 -6.31 9.59
CA SER A 176 3.61 -5.16 8.68
C SER A 176 2.35 -5.02 7.84
N SER A 177 1.88 -6.13 7.29
CA SER A 177 0.67 -6.12 6.48
C SER A 177 -0.59 -5.89 7.29
N SER A 178 -0.69 -6.43 8.52
CA SER A 178 -1.82 -6.14 9.41
C SER A 178 -1.85 -4.66 9.80
N VAL A 179 -0.69 -4.09 10.14
CA VAL A 179 -0.54 -2.66 10.46
C VAL A 179 -0.95 -1.80 9.27
N ALA A 180 -0.46 -2.11 8.07
CA ALA A 180 -0.81 -1.37 6.86
C ALA A 180 -2.32 -1.41 6.57
N ASP A 181 -2.93 -2.60 6.69
CA ASP A 181 -4.36 -2.80 6.48
C ASP A 181 -5.22 -2.02 7.49
N ILE A 182 -4.85 -2.05 8.78
CA ILE A 182 -5.56 -1.29 9.84
C ILE A 182 -5.50 0.20 9.56
N LEU A 183 -4.31 0.73 9.26
CA LEU A 183 -4.11 2.16 9.00
C LEU A 183 -4.86 2.63 7.75
N PHE A 184 -4.88 1.80 6.70
CA PHE A 184 -5.58 2.13 5.47
C PHE A 184 -7.11 2.09 5.69
N ARG A 185 -7.61 1.04 6.34
CA ARG A 185 -9.05 0.81 6.54
C ARG A 185 -9.69 1.75 7.55
N GLU A 186 -9.06 1.92 8.70
CA GLU A 186 -9.61 2.70 9.82
C GLU A 186 -9.14 4.17 9.81
N GLY A 187 -8.20 4.50 8.91
CA GLY A 187 -7.54 5.79 8.85
C GLY A 187 -6.40 5.93 9.87
N PRO A 188 -5.52 6.94 9.72
CA PRO A 188 -4.29 7.04 10.50
C PRO A 188 -4.51 7.10 12.01
N ALA A 189 -5.48 7.91 12.47
CA ALA A 189 -5.72 8.17 13.89
C ALA A 189 -6.25 6.92 14.61
N LYS A 190 -7.44 6.47 14.21
CA LYS A 190 -8.09 5.28 14.78
C LYS A 190 -7.29 4.01 14.54
N GLY A 191 -6.69 3.87 13.36
CA GLY A 191 -5.84 2.73 13.05
C GLY A 191 -4.62 2.64 13.99
N THR A 192 -3.99 3.78 14.30
CA THR A 192 -2.92 3.82 15.29
C THR A 192 -3.41 3.41 16.68
N GLU A 193 -4.56 3.91 17.14
CA GLU A 193 -5.12 3.53 18.44
C GLU A 193 -5.38 2.03 18.55
N ILE A 194 -5.91 1.42 17.48
CA ILE A 194 -6.11 -0.04 17.40
C ILE A 194 -4.77 -0.78 17.52
N ILE A 195 -3.75 -0.34 16.77
CA ILE A 195 -2.42 -0.95 16.80
C ILE A 195 -1.79 -0.83 18.19
N GLN A 196 -1.81 0.36 18.80
CA GLN A 196 -1.26 0.59 20.14
C GLN A 196 -1.97 -0.24 21.20
N LYS A 197 -3.30 -0.37 21.12
CA LYS A 197 -4.07 -1.26 22.01
C LYS A 197 -3.68 -2.72 21.83
N ALA A 198 -3.54 -3.19 20.59
CA ALA A 198 -3.13 -4.56 20.30
C ALA A 198 -1.72 -4.86 20.81
N ILE A 199 -0.78 -3.92 20.66
CA ILE A 199 0.57 -4.00 21.24
C ILE A 199 0.47 -4.18 22.76
N LYS A 200 -0.28 -3.32 23.45
CA LYS A 200 -0.40 -3.36 24.92
C LYS A 200 -1.06 -4.63 25.45
N LEU A 201 -1.99 -5.22 24.70
CA LEU A 201 -2.59 -6.51 25.05
C LEU A 201 -1.64 -7.68 24.80
N SER A 202 -0.78 -7.57 23.79
CA SER A 202 0.22 -8.60 23.46
C SER A 202 1.42 -8.57 24.40
N ASP A 203 1.82 -7.37 24.83
CA ASP A 203 2.90 -7.13 25.76
C ASP A 203 2.61 -5.86 26.59
N PRO A 204 2.07 -6.00 27.81
CA PRO A 204 1.72 -4.87 28.67
C PRO A 204 2.90 -3.99 29.09
N THR A 205 4.14 -4.46 28.91
CA THR A 205 5.36 -3.71 29.27
C THR A 205 5.74 -2.67 28.22
N LYS A 206 5.14 -2.72 27.01
CA LYS A 206 5.49 -1.82 25.92
C LYS A 206 4.82 -0.47 26.08
N ASP A 207 5.63 0.58 25.98
CA ASP A 207 5.16 1.94 25.78
C ASP A 207 5.06 2.21 24.28
N THR A 208 3.88 2.62 23.84
CA THR A 208 3.60 2.96 22.44
C THR A 208 3.59 4.46 22.17
N GLY A 209 3.85 5.27 23.20
CA GLY A 209 3.63 6.72 23.21
C GLY A 209 2.17 7.09 23.50
N LYS A 210 1.90 8.40 23.50
CA LYS A 210 0.55 8.97 23.68
C LYS A 210 0.02 9.55 22.37
N GLY A 211 -1.29 9.43 22.18
CA GLY A 211 -2.03 10.06 21.09
C GLY A 211 -2.20 9.19 19.85
N ALA A 212 -2.96 9.71 18.88
CA ALA A 212 -3.43 8.96 17.72
C ALA A 212 -2.43 8.92 16.55
N ALA A 213 -1.18 9.35 16.74
CA ALA A 213 -0.17 9.37 15.67
C ALA A 213 0.77 8.16 15.77
N PHE A 214 1.05 7.50 14.65
CA PHE A 214 2.00 6.39 14.61
C PHE A 214 3.43 6.92 14.78
N GLY A 215 3.94 6.82 16.02
CA GLY A 215 5.23 7.36 16.41
C GLY A 215 6.36 6.34 16.47
N THR A 216 7.56 6.82 16.76
CA THR A 216 8.77 5.97 16.90
C THR A 216 8.61 4.91 17.99
N MET A 217 7.90 5.19 19.08
CA MET A 217 7.65 4.23 20.16
C MET A 217 6.73 3.09 19.71
N THR A 218 5.69 3.41 18.93
CA THR A 218 4.82 2.40 18.30
C THR A 218 5.63 1.49 17.36
N LEU A 219 6.53 2.08 16.54
CA LEU A 219 7.42 1.30 15.68
C LEU A 219 8.35 0.38 16.49
N GLN A 220 9.01 0.90 17.53
CA GLN A 220 9.93 0.11 18.36
C GLN A 220 9.22 -1.06 19.05
N ALA A 221 8.02 -0.83 19.58
CA ALA A 221 7.24 -1.89 20.20
C ALA A 221 6.86 -2.99 19.19
N LEU A 222 6.50 -2.63 17.96
CA LEU A 222 6.24 -3.60 16.88
C LEU A 222 7.50 -4.37 16.47
N GLN A 223 8.66 -3.72 16.45
CA GLN A 223 9.95 -4.38 16.19
C GLN A 223 10.30 -5.43 17.23
N GLU A 224 9.92 -5.19 18.49
CA GLU A 224 10.15 -6.14 19.57
C GLU A 224 9.13 -7.27 19.53
N ILE A 225 7.85 -6.97 19.32
CA ILE A 225 6.81 -7.98 19.11
C ILE A 225 7.18 -8.91 17.95
N SER A 226 7.68 -8.36 16.84
CA SER A 226 8.00 -9.12 15.63
C SER A 226 9.16 -10.12 15.79
N LYS A 227 9.90 -10.08 16.90
CA LYS A 227 10.97 -11.03 17.21
C LYS A 227 10.49 -12.29 17.93
N GLU A 228 9.26 -12.28 18.46
CA GLU A 228 8.75 -13.34 19.33
C GLU A 228 7.45 -13.93 18.74
N PRO A 229 7.46 -15.20 18.27
CA PRO A 229 6.30 -15.79 17.59
C PRO A 229 4.98 -15.72 18.36
N GLU A 230 5.01 -15.95 19.68
CA GLU A 230 3.82 -15.85 20.53
C GLU A 230 3.28 -14.41 20.60
N LYS A 231 4.16 -13.40 20.66
CA LYS A 231 3.74 -11.99 20.64
C LYS A 231 3.18 -11.59 19.29
N VAL A 232 3.75 -12.08 18.19
CA VAL A 232 3.20 -11.90 16.84
C VAL A 232 1.79 -12.47 16.77
N LYS A 233 1.58 -13.72 17.22
CA LYS A 233 0.28 -14.37 17.25
C LYS A 233 -0.74 -13.57 18.05
N ASN A 234 -0.38 -13.17 19.27
CA ASN A 234 -1.24 -12.37 20.14
C ASN A 234 -1.58 -11.01 19.51
N PHE A 235 -0.61 -10.33 18.90
CA PHE A 235 -0.84 -9.05 18.23
C PHE A 235 -1.82 -9.18 17.07
N LEU A 236 -1.65 -10.20 16.23
CA LEU A 236 -2.55 -10.46 15.11
C LEU A 236 -3.97 -10.79 15.59
N GLU A 237 -4.10 -11.55 16.68
CA GLU A 237 -5.40 -11.86 17.30
C GLU A 237 -6.08 -10.62 17.89
N PHE A 238 -5.38 -9.85 18.73
CA PHE A 238 -5.96 -8.65 19.35
C PHE A 238 -6.27 -7.56 18.34
N SER A 239 -5.43 -7.39 17.32
CA SER A 239 -5.70 -6.43 16.26
C SER A 239 -6.89 -6.85 15.39
N ALA A 240 -7.07 -8.15 15.09
CA ALA A 240 -8.25 -8.65 14.39
C ALA A 240 -9.54 -8.41 15.18
N ASN A 241 -9.52 -8.62 16.50
CA ASN A 241 -10.68 -8.43 17.37
C ASN A 241 -11.04 -6.95 17.61
N ALA A 242 -10.10 -6.03 17.40
CA ALA A 242 -10.30 -4.59 17.62
C ALA A 242 -10.80 -3.84 16.36
N ARG A 243 -10.79 -4.48 15.19
CA ARG A 243 -11.32 -3.94 13.93
C ARG A 243 -12.84 -4.02 13.90
N ARG A 244 -13.47 -3.39 12.89
CA ARG A 244 -14.91 -3.53 12.64
C ARG A 244 -15.29 -5.02 12.44
N SER A 245 -16.43 -5.41 12.99
CA SER A 245 -16.90 -6.80 13.03
C SER A 245 -17.57 -7.28 11.73
N ASP A 246 -17.89 -6.37 10.81
CA ASP A 246 -18.58 -6.64 9.56
C ASP A 246 -17.69 -7.32 8.49
N GLU A 247 -16.38 -7.39 8.69
CA GLU A 247 -15.42 -8.02 7.78
C GLU A 247 -14.71 -9.25 8.38
N LYS A 248 -15.47 -10.17 8.98
CA LYS A 248 -14.92 -11.38 9.64
C LYS A 248 -13.86 -12.11 8.79
N ALA A 249 -14.11 -12.31 7.50
CA ALA A 249 -13.19 -13.03 6.62
C ALA A 249 -11.85 -12.28 6.39
N ARG A 250 -11.87 -10.94 6.33
CA ARG A 250 -10.65 -10.10 6.28
C ARG A 250 -9.89 -10.20 7.60
N ASN A 251 -10.60 -10.11 8.73
CA ASN A 251 -10.00 -10.17 10.06
C ASN A 251 -9.37 -11.56 10.32
N ASP A 252 -10.08 -12.63 9.97
CA ASP A 252 -9.59 -14.02 10.08
C ASP A 252 -8.35 -14.26 9.21
N TYR A 253 -8.29 -13.65 8.01
CA TYR A 253 -7.12 -13.72 7.15
C TYR A 253 -5.85 -13.16 7.82
N PHE A 254 -5.96 -12.04 8.54
CA PHE A 254 -4.83 -11.51 9.29
C PHE A 254 -4.53 -12.30 10.57
N ARG A 255 -5.55 -12.91 11.19
CA ARG A 255 -5.41 -13.71 12.42
C ARG A 255 -4.75 -15.08 12.21
N PHE A 256 -5.14 -15.83 11.17
CA PHE A 256 -4.86 -17.28 11.06
C PHE A 256 -3.85 -17.68 9.97
N ARG A 257 -3.10 -16.73 9.41
CA ARG A 257 -2.17 -16.95 8.28
C ARG A 257 -0.96 -17.86 8.57
N GLY A 258 -1.02 -18.72 9.58
CA GLY A 258 0.04 -19.63 10.03
C GLY A 258 -0.26 -21.11 9.84
N GLY A 259 -1.28 -21.49 9.05
CA GLY A 259 -1.65 -22.88 8.80
C GLY A 259 -1.53 -23.36 7.34
N GLU A 260 -0.97 -22.56 6.44
CA GLU A 260 -0.67 -22.94 5.04
C GLU A 260 0.83 -22.82 4.76
#